data_AF-S2DFG1-F1
#
_entry.id   AF-S2DFG1-F1
#
_cell.length_a   1.000
_cell.length_b   1.000
_cell.length_c   1.000
_cell.angle_alpha   90.00
_cell.angle_beta   90.00
_cell.angle_gamma   90.00
#
_symmetry.space_group_name_H-M   'P 1'
#
loop_
_entity.id
_entity.type
_entity.pdbx_description
1 polymer ?
#
loop_
_entity_poly.entity_id
_entity_poly.type
_entity_poly.pdbx_seq_one_letter_code
_entity_poly.pdbx_strand_id
1 'polypeptide(L)'
;MAVALNIEAGELLEAFLWKNAEDADSAKVKEELADVIAYALLLADKYKFDVFEIVSEKIIENGKKYPVDKAKGTAKKYNEL
;
A
#
# COMPACT_ATOMS: atom_id res chain seq x y z
N MET A 1 -2.86 15.84 6.24
CA MET A 1 -3.38 14.59 5.65
C MET A 1 -2.26 13.59 5.38
N ALA A 2 -1.24 13.91 4.57
CA ALA A 2 -0.12 12.99 4.36
C ALA A 2 0.63 12.60 5.66
N VAL A 3 0.80 13.54 6.61
CA VAL A 3 1.39 13.25 7.93
C VAL A 3 0.54 12.26 8.73
N ALA A 4 -0.79 12.43 8.74
CA ALA A 4 -1.70 11.52 9.44
C ALA A 4 -1.67 10.12 8.82
N LEU A 5 -1.75 10.02 7.49
CA LEU A 5 -1.57 8.75 6.78
C LEU A 5 -0.27 8.03 7.16
N ASN A 6 0.84 8.77 7.29
CA ASN A 6 2.12 8.19 7.71
C ASN A 6 2.10 7.69 9.16
N ILE A 7 1.35 8.36 10.05
CA ILE A 7 1.18 7.92 11.44
C ILE A 7 0.40 6.59 11.46
N GLU A 8 -0.76 6.52 10.80
CA GLU A 8 -1.57 5.29 10.77
C GLU A 8 -0.84 4.13 10.06
N ALA A 9 -0.02 4.42 9.05
CA ALA A 9 0.82 3.41 8.43
C ALA A 9 1.88 2.87 9.40
N GLY A 10 2.34 3.70 10.35
CA GLY A 10 3.18 3.30 11.45
C GLY A 10 2.43 2.41 12.44
N GLU A 11 1.23 2.78 12.85
CA GLU A 11 0.39 1.96 13.74
C GLU A 11 0.05 0.60 13.12
N LEU A 12 -0.24 0.57 11.81
CA LEU A 12 -0.41 -0.67 11.06
C LEU A 12 0.84 -1.53 11.10
N LEU A 13 2.03 -0.93 10.97
CA LEU A 13 3.30 -1.64 11.05
C LEU A 13 3.53 -2.25 12.44
N GLU A 14 3.10 -1.57 13.51
CA GLU A 14 3.20 -2.08 14.88
C GLU A 14 2.44 -3.39 15.08
N ALA A 15 1.37 -3.64 14.32
CA ALA A 15 0.64 -4.92 14.35
C ALA A 15 1.53 -6.13 14.00
N PHE A 16 2.63 -5.90 13.26
CA PHE A 16 3.58 -6.90 12.79
C PHE A 16 4.93 -6.88 13.53
N LEU A 17 5.17 -5.91 14.41
CA LEU A 17 6.44 -5.84 15.14
C LEU A 17 6.62 -7.08 16.03
N TRP A 18 7.80 -7.70 15.93
CA TRP A 18 8.21 -8.88 16.70
C TRP A 18 7.40 -10.16 16.43
N LYS A 19 6.68 -10.21 15.30
CA LYS A 19 5.79 -11.32 14.91
C LYS A 19 6.07 -11.73 13.47
N ASN A 20 5.75 -12.98 13.11
CA ASN A 20 5.59 -13.33 11.70
C ASN A 20 4.29 -12.73 11.18
N ALA A 21 4.18 -12.53 9.86
CA ALA A 21 3.00 -11.92 9.25
C ALA A 21 1.70 -12.69 9.52
N GLU A 22 1.80 -14.02 9.68
CA GLU A 22 0.69 -14.92 10.01
C GLU A 22 0.23 -14.81 11.47
N ASP A 23 1.07 -14.29 12.36
CA ASP A 23 0.80 -14.12 13.79
C ASP A 23 0.27 -12.71 14.13
N ALA A 24 0.07 -11.85 13.12
CA ALA A 24 -0.42 -10.49 13.32
C ALA A 24 -1.86 -10.49 13.88
N ASP A 25 -2.14 -9.54 14.77
CA ASP A 25 -3.50 -9.40 15.32
C ASP A 25 -4.43 -8.86 14.23
N SER A 26 -5.26 -9.75 13.69
CA SER A 26 -6.21 -9.42 12.61
C SER A 26 -7.15 -8.26 12.95
N ALA A 27 -7.49 -8.06 14.23
CA ALA A 27 -8.35 -6.96 14.65
C ALA A 27 -7.61 -5.63 14.53
N LYS A 28 -6.39 -5.54 15.07
CA LYS A 28 -5.53 -4.36 14.95
C LYS A 28 -5.18 -4.08 13.49
N VAL A 29 -4.82 -5.09 12.71
CA VAL A 29 -4.54 -4.92 11.26
C VAL A 29 -5.75 -4.32 10.54
N LYS A 30 -6.96 -4.80 10.83
CA LYS A 30 -8.18 -4.30 10.21
C LYS A 30 -8.48 -2.85 10.59
N GLU A 31 -8.29 -2.50 11.87
CA GLU A 31 -8.47 -1.14 12.40
C GLU A 31 -7.50 -0.17 11.73
N GLU A 32 -6.19 -0.42 11.83
CA GLU A 32 -5.18 0.49 11.31
C GLU A 32 -5.19 0.59 9.78
N LEU A 33 -5.49 -0.52 9.08
CA LEU A 33 -5.65 -0.48 7.63
C LEU A 33 -6.84 0.39 7.22
N ALA A 34 -7.93 0.38 7.99
CA ALA A 34 -9.08 1.24 7.71
C ALA A 34 -8.69 2.72 7.87
N ASP A 35 -7.90 3.08 8.87
CA ASP A 35 -7.44 4.44 9.10
C ASP A 35 -6.47 4.92 8.01
N VAL A 36 -5.53 4.07 7.59
CA VAL A 36 -4.66 4.35 6.42
C VAL A 36 -5.50 4.64 5.17
N ILE A 37 -6.51 3.82 4.89
CA ILE A 37 -7.40 4.00 3.74
C ILE A 37 -8.21 5.30 3.90
N ALA A 38 -8.76 5.57 5.08
CA ALA A 38 -9.54 6.77 5.34
C ALA A 38 -8.75 8.04 5.05
N TYR A 39 -7.52 8.15 5.55
CA TYR A 39 -6.67 9.31 5.26
C TYR A 39 -6.19 9.37 3.80
N ALA A 40 -6.00 8.23 3.13
CA ALA A 40 -5.69 8.19 1.71
C ALA A 40 -6.87 8.70 0.86
N LEU A 41 -8.11 8.31 1.21
CA LEU A 41 -9.33 8.80 0.56
C LEU A 41 -9.55 10.28 0.81
N LEU A 42 -9.32 10.77 2.02
CA LEU A 42 -9.37 12.22 2.33
C LEU A 42 -8.34 13.00 1.53
N LEU A 43 -7.13 12.45 1.36
CA LEU A 43 -6.10 13.04 0.52
C LEU A 43 -6.53 13.08 -0.94
N ALA A 44 -7.07 11.98 -1.48
CA ALA A 44 -7.58 11.92 -2.85
C ALA A 44 -8.71 12.95 -3.09
N ASP A 45 -9.67 13.07 -2.16
CA ASP A 45 -10.74 14.07 -2.26
C ASP A 45 -10.19 15.50 -2.24
N LYS A 46 -9.19 15.79 -1.40
CA LYS A 46 -8.56 17.12 -1.36
C LYS A 46 -7.99 17.53 -2.71
N TYR A 47 -7.37 16.60 -3.42
CA TYR A 47 -6.78 16.83 -4.74
C TYR A 47 -7.73 16.56 -5.90
N LYS A 48 -8.98 16.13 -5.62
CA LYS A 48 -10.00 15.78 -6.60
C LYS A 48 -9.53 14.68 -7.56
N PHE A 49 -8.81 13.71 -7.03
CA PHE A 49 -8.42 12.51 -7.78
C PHE A 49 -9.55 11.48 -7.78
N ASP A 50 -9.80 10.87 -8.92
CA ASP A 50 -10.56 9.63 -8.98
C ASP A 50 -9.65 8.48 -8.51
N VAL A 51 -10.02 7.85 -7.40
CA VAL A 51 -9.22 6.82 -6.75
C VAL A 51 -9.06 5.60 -7.65
N PHE A 52 -10.11 5.23 -8.38
CA PHE A 52 -10.08 4.06 -9.25
C PHE A 52 -9.16 4.29 -10.45
N GLU A 53 -9.23 5.48 -11.06
CA GLU A 53 -8.37 5.91 -12.16
C GLU A 53 -6.89 5.88 -11.76
N ILE A 54 -6.50 6.59 -10.71
CA ILE A 54 -5.08 6.70 -10.32
C ILE A 54 -4.47 5.34 -9.94
N VAL A 55 -5.27 4.44 -9.33
CA VAL A 55 -4.81 3.09 -8.97
C VAL A 55 -4.70 2.23 -10.23
N SER A 56 -5.69 2.30 -11.14
CA SER A 56 -5.70 1.52 -12.39
C SER A 56 -4.54 1.90 -13.31
N GLU A 57 -4.30 3.21 -13.50
CA GLU A 57 -3.15 3.71 -14.25
C GLU A 57 -1.84 3.20 -13.63
N LYS A 58 -1.74 3.24 -12.29
CA LYS A 58 -0.55 2.77 -11.60
C LYS A 58 -0.30 1.27 -11.79
N ILE A 59 -1.35 0.44 -11.77
CA ILE A 59 -1.25 -1.00 -12.03
C ILE A 59 -0.74 -1.25 -13.45
N ILE A 60 -1.27 -0.53 -14.45
CA ILE A 60 -0.82 -0.65 -15.85
C ILE A 60 0.65 -0.25 -15.97
N GLU A 61 1.07 0.86 -15.37
CA GLU A 61 2.47 1.27 -15.35
C GLU A 61 3.38 0.24 -14.68
N ASN A 62 2.95 -0.32 -13.55
CA ASN A 62 3.71 -1.33 -12.85
C ASN A 62 3.84 -2.61 -13.69
N GLY A 63 2.79 -3.01 -14.42
CA GLY A 63 2.86 -4.14 -15.36
C GLY A 63 3.88 -3.93 -16.48
N LYS A 64 4.03 -2.69 -16.98
CA LYS A 64 5.08 -2.33 -17.96
C LYS A 64 6.49 -2.39 -17.35
N LYS A 65 6.63 -2.01 -16.07
CA LYS A 65 7.91 -2.03 -15.35
C LYS A 65 8.32 -3.45 -14.93
N TYR A 66 7.35 -4.30 -14.60
CA TYR A 66 7.57 -5.65 -14.08
C TYR A 66 6.88 -6.68 -14.98
N PRO A 67 7.39 -6.91 -16.22
CA PRO A 67 6.83 -7.92 -17.10
C PRO A 67 6.96 -9.31 -16.46
N VAL A 68 5.88 -10.11 -16.55
CA VAL A 68 5.75 -11.41 -15.84
C VAL A 68 6.93 -12.34 -16.13
N ASP A 69 7.39 -12.38 -17.38
CA ASP A 69 8.49 -13.25 -17.81
C ASP A 69 9.84 -12.91 -17.15
N LYS A 70 9.99 -11.69 -16.62
CA LYS A 70 11.21 -11.23 -15.92
C LYS A 70 11.02 -11.13 -14.42
N ALA A 71 9.83 -10.80 -13.95
CA ALA A 71 9.55 -10.45 -12.55
C ALA A 71 8.99 -11.61 -11.71
N LYS A 72 8.50 -12.70 -12.32
CA LYS A 72 7.86 -13.79 -11.58
C LYS A 72 8.87 -14.51 -10.67
N GLY A 73 8.62 -14.49 -9.37
CA GLY A 73 9.46 -15.15 -8.35
C GLY A 73 10.65 -14.33 -7.86
N THR A 74 10.75 -13.05 -8.22
CA THR A 74 11.86 -12.17 -7.83
C THR A 74 11.34 -10.83 -7.30
N ALA A 75 11.87 -10.39 -6.16
CA ALA A 75 11.59 -9.08 -5.57
C ALA A 75 12.49 -7.96 -6.10
N LYS A 76 13.33 -8.24 -7.11
CA LYS A 76 14.21 -7.25 -7.73
C LYS A 76 13.40 -6.13 -8.37
N LYS A 77 13.90 -4.89 -8.25
CA LYS A 77 13.28 -3.74 -8.91
C LYS A 77 13.48 -3.83 -10.43
N TYR A 78 12.63 -3.14 -11.20
CA TYR A 78 12.65 -3.20 -12.67
C TYR A 78 13.99 -2.81 -13.33
N ASN A 79 14.82 -2.03 -12.63
CA ASN A 79 16.17 -1.66 -13.05
C ASN A 79 17.22 -2.76 -12.77
N GLU A 80 16.81 -3.85 -12.13
CA GLU A 80 17.60 -5.02 -11.76
C GLU A 80 17.03 -6.31 -12.37
N LEU A 81 16.00 -6.20 -13.23
CA LEU A 81 15.30 -7.28 -13.96
C LEU A 81 15.83 -7.52 -15.37
#